data_AF-K2MTF9-F1
#
_entry.id   AF-K2MTF9-F1
#
_cell.length_a   1.000
_cell.length_b   1.000
_cell.length_c   1.000
_cell.angle_alpha   90.00
_cell.angle_beta   90.00
_cell.angle_gamma   90.00
#
_symmetry.space_group_name_H-M   'P 1'
#
loop_
_entity.id
_entity.type
_entity.pdbx_description
1 polymer ?
#
loop_
_entity_poly.entity_id
_entity_poly.type
_entity_poly.pdbx_seq_one_letter_code
_entity_poly.pdbx_strand_id
1 'polypeptide(L)'
;MHVASSSRLSLRSHSLLSMTNVSVVSSGGGLVLGERLAVSDSVLRLVGVEGAVASSLVRCSGGTVGAGGWLELHDVWAVGEASSVASLSGVTLSGGAVSIARCTATGATLVSGLAITSGIVSVQCNRAGGRVLRSSGDYRSAGLLSVSVVPCDGCAASLACFDALTASFSDCVCSCRAGGVGEACLPFDVPPAMSGGGGAEGCVSGVTLTESVTVGGGRATACFDSVVLSGPITVTVDLRSMDAFADVLNVTLRHCVLAGGAQLRIGGLSESTARRMPHALVNMTNVTSLEGTSVLHGAMPQHSSVLLANSTLRATVDGSQYVPTARGLAGFRYGSALVLDG
;
A
#
# COMPACT_ATOMS: atom_id res chain seq x y z
N MET A 1 3.40 0.80 8.32
CA MET A 1 2.29 1.61 7.77
C MET A 1 1.19 1.67 8.81
N HIS A 2 0.50 2.80 8.98
CA HIS A 2 -0.55 2.93 9.97
C HIS A 2 -1.70 3.82 9.48
N VAL A 3 -2.92 3.35 9.69
CA VAL A 3 -4.17 4.11 9.55
C VAL A 3 -4.82 4.17 10.92
N ALA A 4 -5.08 5.38 11.43
CA ALA A 4 -5.70 5.55 12.74
C ALA A 4 -7.13 4.99 12.76
N SER A 5 -7.60 4.51 13.92
CA SER A 5 -8.97 3.99 14.08
C SER A 5 -10.06 5.03 13.78
N SER A 6 -9.75 6.31 13.98
CA SER A 6 -10.62 7.44 13.59
C SER A 6 -10.69 7.66 12.08
N SER A 7 -9.68 7.22 11.33
CA SER A 7 -9.50 7.51 9.90
C SER A 7 -10.02 6.34 9.03
N ARG A 8 -10.35 6.62 7.77
CA ARG A 8 -10.92 5.65 6.84
C ARG A 8 -10.03 5.48 5.62
N LEU A 9 -9.41 4.31 5.44
CA LEU A 9 -8.76 4.01 4.17
C LEU A 9 -9.81 3.60 3.13
N SER A 10 -10.05 4.45 2.12
CA SER A 10 -11.00 4.18 1.06
C SER A 10 -10.39 4.31 -0.33
N LEU A 11 -10.49 3.23 -1.12
CA LEU A 11 -10.10 3.17 -2.52
C LEU A 11 -11.36 3.02 -3.37
N ARG A 12 -11.60 4.00 -4.24
CA ARG A 12 -12.80 4.12 -5.09
C ARG A 12 -12.42 4.66 -6.46
N SER A 13 -13.32 4.48 -7.43
CA SER A 13 -13.19 5.10 -8.75
C SER A 13 -11.88 4.72 -9.45
N HIS A 14 -11.63 3.43 -9.64
CA HIS A 14 -10.44 2.91 -10.31
C HIS A 14 -9.12 3.42 -9.71
N SER A 15 -9.06 3.60 -8.38
CA SER A 15 -7.82 4.01 -7.71
C SER A 15 -6.93 2.82 -7.36
N LEU A 16 -5.64 3.07 -7.17
CA LEU A 16 -4.65 2.06 -6.84
C LEU A 16 -3.81 2.48 -5.63
N LEU A 17 -3.69 1.60 -4.65
CA LEU A 17 -2.63 1.66 -3.63
C LEU A 17 -1.79 0.39 -3.76
N SER A 18 -0.53 0.55 -4.14
CA SER A 18 0.40 -0.57 -4.31
C SER A 18 1.66 -0.40 -3.48
N MET A 19 2.02 -1.47 -2.76
CA MET A 19 3.34 -1.63 -2.16
C MET A 19 4.04 -2.80 -2.85
N THR A 20 5.20 -2.56 -3.45
CA THR A 20 5.94 -3.58 -4.22
C THR A 20 7.40 -3.65 -3.77
N ASN A 21 7.91 -4.83 -3.41
CA ASN A 21 9.29 -5.02 -2.94
C ASN A 21 9.62 -4.10 -1.74
N VAL A 22 8.81 -4.18 -0.68
CA VAL A 22 8.97 -3.33 0.51
C VAL A 22 9.40 -4.18 1.70
N SER A 23 10.50 -3.77 2.34
CA SER A 23 10.93 -4.37 3.60
C SER A 23 10.42 -3.54 4.79
N VAL A 24 9.84 -4.22 5.78
CA VAL A 24 9.23 -3.62 6.97
C VAL A 24 9.97 -4.10 8.20
N VAL A 25 10.64 -3.16 8.89
CA VAL A 25 11.31 -3.41 10.16
C VAL A 25 10.57 -2.63 11.24
N SER A 26 9.83 -3.34 12.09
CA SER A 26 8.99 -2.73 13.13
C SER A 26 9.05 -3.52 14.42
N SER A 27 9.23 -2.83 15.54
CA SER A 27 9.07 -3.41 16.88
C SER A 27 7.61 -3.41 17.37
N GLY A 28 6.66 -2.84 16.61
CA GLY A 28 5.32 -2.48 17.10
C GLY A 28 4.12 -3.11 16.39
N GLY A 29 4.19 -3.49 15.10
CA GLY A 29 3.02 -4.18 14.50
C GLY A 29 2.82 -4.23 12.99
N GLY A 30 3.83 -3.96 12.14
CA GLY A 30 3.72 -4.16 10.68
C GLY A 30 2.91 -3.08 9.94
N LEU A 31 2.00 -3.52 9.07
CA LEU A 31 1.11 -2.69 8.24
C LEU A 31 -0.31 -2.70 8.82
N VAL A 32 -0.74 -1.58 9.39
CA VAL A 32 -2.08 -1.42 9.99
C VAL A 32 -2.96 -0.62 9.05
N LEU A 33 -3.99 -1.25 8.49
CA LEU A 33 -4.97 -0.67 7.56
C LEU A 33 -6.19 -0.03 8.27
N GLY A 34 -6.24 -0.11 9.60
CA GLY A 34 -7.29 0.49 10.42
C GLY A 34 -8.58 -0.34 10.51
N GLU A 35 -9.65 0.31 10.96
CA GLU A 35 -10.95 -0.29 11.28
C GLU A 35 -12.03 -0.05 10.20
N ARG A 36 -11.69 0.74 9.17
CA ARG A 36 -12.66 1.23 8.18
C ARG A 36 -12.09 1.15 6.77
N LEU A 37 -11.56 -0.03 6.39
CA LEU A 37 -11.13 -0.26 5.02
C LEU A 37 -12.35 -0.28 4.07
N ALA A 38 -12.26 0.36 2.92
CA ALA A 38 -13.28 0.25 1.88
C ALA A 38 -12.61 0.22 0.51
N VAL A 39 -12.67 -0.93 -0.16
CA VAL A 39 -12.12 -1.12 -1.51
C VAL A 39 -13.26 -1.49 -2.45
N SER A 40 -13.54 -0.65 -3.44
CA SER A 40 -14.60 -0.87 -4.44
C SER A 40 -14.18 -0.28 -5.78
N ASP A 41 -14.37 -1.03 -6.87
CA ASP A 41 -13.89 -0.68 -8.20
C ASP A 41 -12.43 -0.20 -8.20
N SER A 42 -11.57 -0.80 -7.37
CA SER A 42 -10.23 -0.28 -7.06
C SER A 42 -9.35 -1.39 -6.47
N VAL A 43 -8.04 -1.14 -6.40
CA VAL A 43 -7.05 -2.17 -6.08
C VAL A 43 -6.19 -1.77 -4.88
N LEU A 44 -6.12 -2.66 -3.89
CA LEU A 44 -5.12 -2.63 -2.82
C LEU A 44 -4.17 -3.82 -3.01
N ARG A 45 -2.90 -3.54 -3.26
CA ARG A 45 -1.93 -4.57 -3.64
C ARG A 45 -0.67 -4.51 -2.79
N LEU A 46 -0.29 -5.64 -2.20
CA LEU A 46 0.94 -5.84 -1.44
C LEU A 46 1.72 -6.98 -2.09
N VAL A 47 2.83 -6.66 -2.77
CA VAL A 47 3.64 -7.61 -3.53
C VAL A 47 5.09 -7.58 -3.11
N GLY A 48 5.69 -8.74 -2.84
CA GLY A 48 7.09 -8.81 -2.40
C GLY A 48 7.30 -8.03 -1.10
N VAL A 49 6.35 -8.12 -0.17
CA VAL A 49 6.42 -7.41 1.11
C VAL A 49 6.94 -8.36 2.17
N GLU A 50 8.08 -8.03 2.76
CA GLU A 50 8.70 -8.81 3.82
C GLU A 50 8.74 -8.01 5.12
N GLY A 51 8.46 -8.66 6.25
CA GLY A 51 8.68 -8.01 7.54
C GLY A 51 8.75 -8.97 8.71
N ALA A 52 9.58 -8.60 9.69
CA ALA A 52 9.66 -9.26 10.98
C ALA A 52 8.63 -8.68 11.93
N VAL A 53 7.68 -9.49 12.40
CA VAL A 53 6.55 -9.06 13.24
C VAL A 53 6.21 -10.10 14.30
N ALA A 54 5.77 -9.63 15.47
CA ALA A 54 5.35 -10.50 16.57
C ALA A 54 3.95 -11.12 16.38
N SER A 55 3.17 -10.65 15.41
CA SER A 55 1.82 -11.13 15.13
C SER A 55 1.56 -11.12 13.61
N SER A 56 0.59 -10.35 13.12
CA SER A 56 0.30 -10.27 11.68
C SER A 56 1.09 -9.15 11.02
N LEU A 57 1.65 -9.42 9.83
CA LEU A 57 2.35 -8.41 9.03
C LEU A 57 1.37 -7.37 8.49
N VAL A 58 0.19 -7.80 8.05
CA VAL A 58 -0.92 -6.94 7.65
C VAL A 58 -2.05 -7.08 8.65
N ARG A 59 -2.59 -5.96 9.15
CA ARG A 59 -3.71 -5.96 10.11
C ARG A 59 -4.79 -4.99 9.68
N CYS A 60 -6.01 -5.50 9.60
CA CYS A 60 -7.21 -4.72 9.38
C CYS A 60 -8.28 -5.23 10.34
N SER A 61 -8.89 -4.31 11.09
CA SER A 61 -9.85 -4.59 12.16
C SER A 61 -11.29 -4.27 11.78
N GLY A 62 -11.53 -3.88 10.53
CA GLY A 62 -12.87 -3.63 10.02
C GLY A 62 -12.87 -3.08 8.60
N GLY A 63 -13.98 -3.30 7.90
CA GLY A 63 -14.17 -2.74 6.57
C GLY A 63 -14.78 -3.71 5.57
N THR A 64 -14.67 -3.37 4.29
CA THR A 64 -15.28 -4.12 3.20
C THR A 64 -14.41 -4.10 1.95
N VAL A 65 -14.26 -5.28 1.34
CA VAL A 65 -13.81 -5.43 -0.05
C VAL A 65 -15.08 -5.70 -0.87
N GLY A 66 -15.59 -4.64 -1.48
CA GLY A 66 -16.87 -4.63 -2.19
C GLY A 66 -16.75 -5.00 -3.66
N ALA A 67 -17.85 -4.90 -4.39
CA ALA A 67 -17.90 -5.12 -5.83
C ALA A 67 -16.80 -4.34 -6.57
N GLY A 68 -16.15 -5.01 -7.53
CA GLY A 68 -15.02 -4.45 -8.29
C GLY A 68 -13.78 -4.14 -7.44
N GLY A 69 -13.79 -4.41 -6.14
CA GLY A 69 -12.65 -4.24 -5.25
C GLY A 69 -11.73 -5.46 -5.28
N TRP A 70 -10.43 -5.23 -5.33
CA TRP A 70 -9.43 -6.30 -5.31
C TRP A 70 -8.38 -6.06 -4.23
N LEU A 71 -8.24 -7.03 -3.32
CA LEU A 71 -7.15 -7.10 -2.34
C LEU A 71 -6.17 -8.21 -2.76
N GLU A 72 -4.96 -7.83 -3.13
CA GLU A 72 -3.90 -8.77 -3.55
C GLU A 72 -2.79 -8.82 -2.51
N LEU A 73 -2.50 -10.03 -2.04
CA LEU A 73 -1.31 -10.38 -1.29
C LEU A 73 -0.52 -11.37 -2.13
N HIS A 74 0.61 -10.93 -2.69
CA HIS A 74 1.45 -11.79 -3.51
C HIS A 74 2.89 -11.77 -3.01
N ASP A 75 3.49 -12.94 -2.76
CA ASP A 75 4.88 -13.03 -2.28
C ASP A 75 5.10 -12.20 -0.99
N VAL A 76 4.14 -12.29 -0.06
CA VAL A 76 4.21 -11.61 1.24
C VAL A 76 4.79 -12.56 2.27
N TRP A 77 5.87 -12.13 2.93
CA TRP A 77 6.60 -12.94 3.91
C TRP A 77 6.54 -12.31 5.30
N ALA A 78 5.81 -12.95 6.20
CA ALA A 78 5.78 -12.62 7.63
C ALA A 78 6.76 -13.49 8.40
N VAL A 79 7.80 -12.88 8.97
CA VAL A 79 8.85 -13.55 9.76
C VAL A 79 8.59 -13.31 11.26
N GLY A 80 8.51 -14.37 12.05
CA GLY A 80 8.31 -14.27 13.51
C GLY A 80 7.73 -15.54 14.13
N GLU A 81 8.11 -15.85 15.36
CA GLU A 81 7.58 -16.99 16.09
C GLU A 81 6.09 -16.70 16.41
N ALA A 82 5.18 -17.38 15.70
CA ALA A 82 3.72 -17.12 15.65
C ALA A 82 3.22 -15.99 14.70
N SER A 83 4.02 -15.55 13.73
CA SER A 83 3.54 -14.56 12.77
C SER A 83 2.58 -15.12 11.72
N SER A 84 1.63 -14.29 11.28
CA SER A 84 0.75 -14.56 10.13
C SER A 84 0.91 -13.50 9.03
N VAL A 85 0.53 -13.82 7.80
CA VAL A 85 0.58 -12.86 6.69
C VAL A 85 -0.41 -11.73 6.94
N ALA A 86 -1.65 -12.06 7.30
CA ALA A 86 -2.67 -11.05 7.58
C ALA A 86 -3.64 -11.43 8.70
N SER A 87 -4.11 -10.43 9.44
CA SER A 87 -5.34 -10.50 10.23
C SER A 87 -6.33 -9.49 9.65
N LEU A 88 -7.42 -10.00 9.08
CA LEU A 88 -8.51 -9.25 8.45
C LEU A 88 -9.78 -9.33 9.30
N SER A 89 -9.64 -9.38 10.63
CA SER A 89 -10.74 -9.40 11.59
C SER A 89 -11.73 -8.27 11.31
N GLY A 90 -13.01 -8.58 11.16
CA GLY A 90 -14.04 -7.56 10.90
C GLY A 90 -14.08 -7.03 9.46
N VAL A 91 -13.18 -7.48 8.58
CA VAL A 91 -13.28 -7.22 7.13
C VAL A 91 -14.28 -8.19 6.52
N THR A 92 -15.21 -7.64 5.74
CA THR A 92 -16.19 -8.43 4.99
C THR A 92 -15.88 -8.38 3.50
N LEU A 93 -15.80 -9.55 2.85
CA LEU A 93 -15.80 -9.68 1.40
C LEU A 93 -17.25 -9.72 0.93
N SER A 94 -17.66 -8.72 0.13
CA SER A 94 -19.04 -8.56 -0.35
C SER A 94 -19.07 -8.21 -1.85
N GLY A 95 -18.71 -9.18 -2.67
CA GLY A 95 -18.72 -9.08 -4.14
C GLY A 95 -17.39 -8.71 -4.76
N GLY A 96 -16.36 -8.46 -3.93
CA GLY A 96 -14.99 -8.25 -4.39
C GLY A 96 -14.18 -9.53 -4.53
N ALA A 97 -12.88 -9.36 -4.75
CA ALA A 97 -11.90 -10.43 -4.85
C ALA A 97 -10.77 -10.27 -3.83
N VAL A 98 -10.32 -11.39 -3.28
CA VAL A 98 -9.08 -11.49 -2.50
C VAL A 98 -8.19 -12.55 -3.13
N SER A 99 -6.97 -12.17 -3.54
CA SER A 99 -5.96 -13.10 -4.02
C SER A 99 -4.82 -13.20 -3.01
N ILE A 100 -4.43 -14.44 -2.69
CA ILE A 100 -3.32 -14.73 -1.78
C ILE A 100 -2.42 -15.75 -2.44
N ALA A 101 -1.28 -15.32 -2.96
CA ALA A 101 -0.39 -16.19 -3.74
C ALA A 101 1.06 -16.11 -3.29
N ARG A 102 1.73 -17.27 -3.20
CA ARG A 102 3.16 -17.37 -2.83
C ARG A 102 3.51 -16.73 -1.48
N CYS A 103 2.53 -16.55 -0.60
CA CYS A 103 2.75 -15.93 0.70
C CYS A 103 3.26 -16.96 1.71
N THR A 104 4.11 -16.50 2.63
CA THR A 104 4.73 -17.34 3.67
C THR A 104 4.52 -16.76 5.06
N ALA A 105 4.00 -17.59 5.97
CA ALA A 105 3.96 -17.34 7.40
C ALA A 105 4.73 -18.44 8.15
N THR A 106 5.52 -18.03 9.16
CA THR A 106 6.15 -18.96 10.10
C THR A 106 5.13 -19.58 11.06
N GLY A 107 4.08 -18.84 11.46
CA GLY A 107 2.97 -19.36 12.24
C GLY A 107 2.03 -20.27 11.42
N ALA A 108 1.25 -21.10 12.11
CA ALA A 108 0.30 -22.04 11.47
C ALA A 108 -0.86 -21.35 10.73
N THR A 109 -1.17 -20.11 11.11
CA THR A 109 -2.21 -19.29 10.48
C THR A 109 -1.59 -18.48 9.34
N LEU A 110 -2.14 -18.59 8.13
CA LEU A 110 -1.78 -17.75 7.00
C LEU A 110 -2.51 -16.40 7.09
N VAL A 111 -3.84 -16.45 7.10
CA VAL A 111 -4.73 -15.29 7.19
C VAL A 111 -5.90 -15.63 8.11
N SER A 112 -6.30 -14.69 8.97
CA SER A 112 -7.43 -14.87 9.90
C SER A 112 -8.49 -13.79 9.76
N GLY A 113 -9.73 -14.12 10.14
CA GLY A 113 -10.77 -13.13 10.45
C GLY A 113 -11.57 -12.55 9.28
N LEU A 114 -11.24 -12.93 8.04
CA LEU A 114 -12.00 -12.51 6.86
C LEU A 114 -13.40 -13.16 6.86
N ALA A 115 -14.44 -12.34 6.92
CA ALA A 115 -15.82 -12.78 6.72
C ALA A 115 -16.18 -12.73 5.23
N ILE A 116 -16.82 -13.78 4.71
CA ILE A 116 -17.19 -13.86 3.30
C ILE A 116 -18.72 -13.91 3.21
N THR A 117 -19.33 -12.87 2.67
CA THR A 117 -20.78 -12.86 2.35
C THR A 117 -21.01 -13.14 0.87
N SER A 118 -20.18 -12.58 0.00
CA SER A 118 -20.14 -12.86 -1.44
C SER A 118 -18.79 -12.46 -2.02
N GLY A 119 -18.45 -12.91 -3.23
CA GLY A 119 -17.15 -12.65 -3.84
C GLY A 119 -16.25 -13.89 -3.86
N ILE A 120 -14.98 -13.71 -4.21
CA ILE A 120 -14.06 -14.82 -4.49
C ILE A 120 -12.77 -14.66 -3.69
N VAL A 121 -12.35 -15.72 -3.00
CA VAL A 121 -11.01 -15.83 -2.42
C VAL A 121 -10.23 -16.86 -3.22
N SER A 122 -9.20 -16.43 -3.92
CA SER A 122 -8.32 -17.30 -4.70
C SER A 122 -6.97 -17.44 -4.02
N VAL A 123 -6.46 -18.66 -3.93
CA VAL A 123 -5.19 -18.95 -3.24
C VAL A 123 -4.28 -19.80 -4.09
N GLN A 124 -2.97 -19.57 -4.01
CA GLN A 124 -1.98 -20.33 -4.76
C GLN A 124 -0.65 -20.42 -4.02
N CYS A 125 -0.06 -21.62 -3.93
CA CYS A 125 1.33 -21.83 -3.50
C CYS A 125 1.71 -21.14 -2.16
N ASN A 126 0.81 -21.12 -1.18
CA ASN A 126 1.08 -20.48 0.11
C ASN A 126 1.74 -21.45 1.11
N ARG A 127 2.48 -20.91 2.07
CA ARG A 127 3.11 -21.66 3.15
C ARG A 127 2.72 -21.09 4.51
N ALA A 128 2.33 -21.96 5.44
CA ALA A 128 2.06 -21.60 6.83
C ALA A 128 2.60 -22.70 7.76
N GLY A 129 3.17 -22.36 8.91
CA GLY A 129 3.64 -23.35 9.89
C GLY A 129 4.66 -24.33 9.32
N GLY A 130 5.52 -23.85 8.40
CA GLY A 130 6.51 -24.66 7.72
C GLY A 130 5.97 -25.63 6.65
N ARG A 131 4.67 -25.67 6.36
CA ARG A 131 4.06 -26.55 5.33
C ARG A 131 3.47 -25.77 4.16
N VAL A 132 3.56 -26.35 2.96
CA VAL A 132 2.88 -25.84 1.77
C VAL A 132 1.41 -26.25 1.84
N LEU A 133 0.51 -25.28 1.65
CA LEU A 133 -0.94 -25.50 1.65
C LEU A 133 -1.37 -25.95 0.25
N ARG A 134 -2.02 -27.11 0.15
CA ARG A 134 -2.36 -27.74 -1.14
C ARG A 134 -3.85 -27.94 -1.35
N SER A 135 -4.61 -28.04 -0.27
CA SER A 135 -6.04 -28.33 -0.30
C SER A 135 -6.85 -27.24 0.41
N SER A 136 -8.14 -27.18 0.11
CA SER A 136 -9.07 -26.30 0.84
C SER A 136 -9.12 -26.61 2.34
N GLY A 137 -8.86 -27.86 2.74
CA GLY A 137 -8.71 -28.28 4.14
C GLY A 137 -7.48 -27.64 4.80
N ASP A 138 -6.33 -27.63 4.12
CA ASP A 138 -5.12 -26.98 4.63
C ASP A 138 -5.34 -25.48 4.83
N TYR A 139 -5.97 -24.82 3.86
CA TYR A 139 -6.31 -23.40 3.94
C TYR A 139 -7.32 -23.09 5.04
N ARG A 140 -8.31 -23.97 5.27
CA ARG A 140 -9.25 -23.86 6.40
C ARG A 140 -8.51 -23.93 7.74
N SER A 141 -7.60 -24.88 7.90
CA SER A 141 -6.74 -24.99 9.09
C SER A 141 -5.81 -23.78 9.25
N ALA A 142 -5.44 -23.12 8.15
CA ALA A 142 -4.63 -21.91 8.14
C ALA A 142 -5.45 -20.59 8.24
N GLY A 143 -6.75 -20.68 8.54
CA GLY A 143 -7.62 -19.54 8.86
C GLY A 143 -8.53 -19.02 7.72
N LEU A 144 -8.48 -19.63 6.54
CA LEU A 144 -9.30 -19.26 5.38
C LEU A 144 -10.43 -20.28 5.15
N LEU A 145 -11.66 -19.91 5.52
CA LEU A 145 -12.80 -20.85 5.61
C LEU A 145 -13.33 -21.35 4.26
N SER A 146 -13.25 -20.54 3.20
CA SER A 146 -13.75 -20.87 1.86
C SER A 146 -12.86 -20.23 0.81
N VAL A 147 -12.23 -21.05 -0.04
CA VAL A 147 -11.23 -20.62 -1.03
C VAL A 147 -11.33 -21.43 -2.31
N SER A 148 -10.97 -20.81 -3.43
CA SER A 148 -10.63 -21.47 -4.69
C SER A 148 -9.12 -21.70 -4.74
N VAL A 149 -8.71 -22.96 -4.71
CA VAL A 149 -7.28 -23.32 -4.72
C VAL A 149 -6.81 -23.49 -6.16
N VAL A 150 -5.80 -22.73 -6.55
CA VAL A 150 -5.13 -22.85 -7.85
C VAL A 150 -3.81 -23.61 -7.65
N PRO A 151 -3.51 -24.61 -8.50
CA PRO A 151 -2.23 -25.32 -8.47
C PRO A 151 -1.04 -24.35 -8.57
N CYS A 152 0.09 -24.69 -7.94
CA CYS A 152 1.26 -23.82 -7.88
C CYS A 152 1.88 -23.50 -9.25
N ASP A 153 1.79 -24.46 -10.16
CA ASP A 153 2.21 -24.43 -11.56
C ASP A 153 1.10 -23.94 -12.51
N GLY A 154 -0.11 -23.76 -11.99
CA GLY A 154 -1.24 -23.23 -12.74
C GLY A 154 -1.29 -21.70 -12.75
N CYS A 155 -2.28 -21.17 -13.45
CA CYS A 155 -2.61 -19.76 -13.49
C CYS A 155 -4.13 -19.61 -13.47
N ALA A 156 -4.59 -18.47 -12.96
CA ALA A 156 -6.00 -18.13 -12.96
C ALA A 156 -6.16 -16.62 -13.05
N ALA A 157 -7.15 -16.17 -13.83
CA ALA A 157 -7.48 -14.75 -13.94
C ALA A 157 -7.74 -14.12 -12.55
N SER A 158 -8.37 -14.86 -11.65
CA SER A 158 -8.69 -14.41 -10.29
C SER A 158 -7.48 -14.20 -9.36
N LEU A 159 -6.28 -14.58 -9.80
CA LEU A 159 -5.01 -14.33 -9.12
C LEU A 159 -4.14 -13.30 -9.83
N ALA A 160 -4.22 -13.25 -11.16
CA ALA A 160 -3.33 -12.44 -12.00
C ALA A 160 -3.94 -11.14 -12.50
N CYS A 161 -5.27 -11.08 -12.64
CA CYS A 161 -5.94 -9.99 -13.34
C CYS A 161 -6.91 -9.23 -12.43
N PHE A 162 -6.96 -7.91 -12.61
CA PHE A 162 -8.03 -7.09 -12.07
C PHE A 162 -9.30 -7.26 -12.91
N ASP A 163 -10.25 -8.00 -12.37
CA ASP A 163 -11.47 -8.43 -13.08
C ASP A 163 -12.22 -7.28 -13.78
N ALA A 164 -12.39 -6.14 -13.11
CA ALA A 164 -13.16 -5.01 -13.63
C ALA A 164 -12.61 -4.43 -14.94
N LEU A 165 -11.31 -4.56 -15.18
CA LEU A 165 -10.62 -4.07 -16.38
C LEU A 165 -10.07 -5.21 -17.26
N THR A 166 -10.46 -6.46 -16.98
CA THR A 166 -10.06 -7.61 -17.80
C THR A 166 -11.10 -7.88 -18.89
N ALA A 167 -10.66 -7.98 -20.13
CA ALA A 167 -11.48 -8.31 -21.29
C ALA A 167 -11.56 -9.82 -21.52
N SER A 168 -10.41 -10.49 -21.43
CA SER A 168 -10.31 -11.96 -21.55
C SER A 168 -9.06 -12.47 -20.85
N PHE A 169 -9.00 -13.79 -20.63
CA PHE A 169 -7.86 -14.49 -20.06
C PHE A 169 -7.59 -15.76 -20.88
N SER A 170 -6.39 -15.84 -21.46
CA SER A 170 -5.94 -16.97 -22.27
C SER A 170 -4.44 -17.14 -22.09
N ASP A 171 -3.94 -18.37 -22.12
CA ASP A 171 -2.51 -18.68 -22.00
C ASP A 171 -1.83 -18.02 -20.79
N CYS A 172 -2.54 -17.93 -19.66
CA CYS A 172 -2.09 -17.28 -18.43
C CYS A 172 -1.87 -15.76 -18.51
N VAL A 173 -2.35 -15.10 -19.55
CA VAL A 173 -2.20 -13.67 -19.78
C VAL A 173 -3.55 -12.98 -19.73
N CYS A 174 -3.59 -11.82 -19.08
CA CYS A 174 -4.76 -10.95 -19.04
C CYS A 174 -4.77 -10.05 -20.28
N SER A 175 -5.86 -10.04 -21.04
CA SER A 175 -6.09 -9.01 -22.05
C SER A 175 -6.98 -7.93 -21.45
N CYS A 176 -6.57 -6.67 -21.54
CA CYS A 176 -7.25 -5.57 -20.82
C CYS A 176 -8.35 -4.90 -21.64
N ARG A 177 -9.38 -4.40 -20.95
CA ARG A 177 -10.35 -3.44 -21.50
C ARG A 177 -9.71 -2.06 -21.56
N ALA A 178 -10.38 -1.13 -22.26
CA ALA A 178 -9.97 0.27 -22.26
C ALA A 178 -9.87 0.81 -20.81
N GLY A 179 -8.76 1.47 -20.50
CA GLY A 179 -8.44 1.97 -19.17
C GLY A 179 -7.65 1.00 -18.28
N GLY A 180 -7.54 -0.27 -18.65
CA GLY A 180 -6.64 -1.23 -18.01
C GLY A 180 -5.25 -1.20 -18.63
N VAL A 181 -4.21 -1.25 -17.81
CA VAL A 181 -2.80 -1.22 -18.23
C VAL A 181 -1.98 -2.30 -17.52
N GLY A 182 -0.95 -2.77 -18.21
CA GLY A 182 -0.03 -3.80 -17.72
C GLY A 182 -0.62 -5.21 -17.68
N GLU A 183 0.22 -6.17 -17.28
CA GLU A 183 -0.10 -7.62 -17.28
C GLU A 183 -1.30 -7.99 -16.39
N ALA A 184 -1.58 -7.18 -15.36
CA ALA A 184 -2.69 -7.42 -14.43
C ALA A 184 -3.93 -6.56 -14.74
N CYS A 185 -3.94 -5.80 -15.84
CA CYS A 185 -5.02 -4.88 -16.20
C CYS A 185 -5.38 -3.89 -15.08
N LEU A 186 -4.37 -3.34 -14.42
CA LEU A 186 -4.55 -2.36 -13.36
C LEU A 186 -5.06 -1.03 -13.93
N PRO A 187 -5.72 -0.18 -13.14
CA PRO A 187 -6.17 1.13 -13.62
C PRO A 187 -5.02 2.11 -13.90
N PHE A 188 -3.84 1.83 -13.32
CA PHE A 188 -2.62 2.60 -13.52
C PHE A 188 -1.45 1.67 -13.72
N ASP A 189 -0.45 2.15 -14.46
CA ASP A 189 0.77 1.40 -14.64
C ASP A 189 1.49 1.31 -13.28
N VAL A 190 1.99 0.11 -12.98
CA VAL A 190 2.86 -0.13 -11.83
C VAL A 190 4.20 -0.49 -12.43
N PRO A 191 5.11 0.48 -12.59
CA PRO A 191 6.38 0.24 -13.25
C PRO A 191 7.09 -0.96 -12.60
N PRO A 192 7.58 -1.93 -13.39
CA PRO A 192 8.40 -2.99 -12.85
C PRO A 192 9.59 -2.37 -12.11
N ALA A 193 10.01 -3.00 -11.01
CA ALA A 193 11.12 -2.58 -10.18
C ALA A 193 12.44 -2.55 -10.99
N MET A 194 12.68 -1.50 -11.78
CA MET A 194 13.97 -1.25 -12.41
C MET A 194 14.85 -0.40 -11.50
N SER A 195 16.10 -0.82 -11.37
CA SER A 195 17.19 0.00 -10.83
C SER A 195 17.31 1.29 -11.65
N GLY A 196 17.49 2.40 -10.94
CA GLY A 196 17.41 3.75 -11.47
C GLY A 196 18.25 3.99 -12.72
N GLY A 197 17.69 4.76 -13.65
CA GLY A 197 18.36 5.18 -14.86
C GLY A 197 17.56 6.27 -15.55
N GLY A 198 17.62 7.48 -15.00
CA GLY A 198 17.00 8.66 -15.60
C GLY A 198 16.87 9.77 -14.58
N GLY A 199 17.91 10.59 -14.45
CA GLY A 199 17.80 11.88 -13.78
C GLY A 199 16.71 12.67 -14.49
N ALA A 200 15.61 12.94 -13.80
CA ALA A 200 14.53 13.73 -14.36
C ALA A 200 14.94 15.21 -14.28
N GLU A 201 15.10 15.85 -15.43
CA GLU A 201 15.31 17.30 -15.51
C GLU A 201 14.23 18.02 -14.69
N GLY A 202 14.65 18.88 -13.76
CA GLY A 202 13.73 19.69 -12.93
C GLY A 202 13.36 19.12 -11.56
N CYS A 203 13.89 17.95 -11.17
CA CYS A 203 13.76 17.44 -9.79
C CYS A 203 14.67 18.18 -8.81
N VAL A 204 14.21 18.37 -7.58
CA VAL A 204 15.11 18.74 -6.48
C VAL A 204 15.99 17.55 -6.20
N SER A 205 17.31 17.68 -6.37
CA SER A 205 18.22 16.54 -6.31
C SER A 205 19.52 16.79 -5.57
N GLY A 206 20.00 15.75 -4.87
CA GLY A 206 21.32 15.73 -4.23
C GLY A 206 21.47 16.68 -3.05
N VAL A 207 20.37 17.12 -2.44
CA VAL A 207 20.36 18.07 -1.32
C VAL A 207 19.91 17.42 -0.02
N THR A 208 20.41 17.96 1.08
CA THR A 208 19.92 17.65 2.43
C THR A 208 19.03 18.78 2.90
N LEU A 209 17.77 18.46 3.20
CA LEU A 209 16.82 19.39 3.80
C LEU A 209 16.90 19.27 5.32
N THR A 210 17.22 20.39 5.96
CA THR A 210 17.27 20.55 7.42
C THR A 210 16.24 21.58 7.92
N GLU A 211 15.40 22.09 7.02
CA GLU A 211 14.33 23.03 7.33
C GLU A 211 13.02 22.56 6.69
N SER A 212 11.90 22.93 7.31
CA SER A 212 10.56 22.61 6.81
C SER A 212 10.24 23.43 5.56
N VAL A 213 9.67 22.80 4.54
CA VAL A 213 9.32 23.46 3.28
C VAL A 213 7.97 22.96 2.76
N THR A 214 7.21 23.84 2.12
CA THR A 214 5.98 23.47 1.40
C THR A 214 6.22 23.59 -0.10
N VAL A 215 5.92 22.53 -0.83
CA VAL A 215 5.99 22.41 -2.28
C VAL A 215 4.57 22.33 -2.83
N GLY A 216 4.30 23.09 -3.89
CA GLY A 216 2.98 23.21 -4.47
C GLY A 216 2.74 24.53 -5.18
N GLY A 217 3.77 25.27 -5.61
CA GLY A 217 3.60 26.61 -6.20
C GLY A 217 3.00 26.61 -7.62
N GLY A 218 1.78 26.11 -7.82
CA GLY A 218 1.08 26.10 -9.11
C GLY A 218 1.72 25.18 -10.17
N ARG A 219 2.58 24.25 -9.76
CA ARG A 219 3.20 23.27 -10.66
C ARG A 219 2.38 21.98 -10.65
N ALA A 220 2.28 21.34 -11.82
CA ALA A 220 1.69 20.02 -11.97
C ALA A 220 2.58 18.88 -11.44
N THR A 221 3.85 19.16 -11.12
CA THR A 221 4.82 18.14 -10.69
C THR A 221 5.64 18.60 -9.49
N ALA A 222 5.76 17.72 -8.49
CA ALA A 222 6.68 17.81 -7.36
C ALA A 222 7.62 16.59 -7.39
N CYS A 223 8.92 16.82 -7.55
CA CYS A 223 9.89 15.74 -7.68
C CYS A 223 11.09 15.92 -6.76
N PHE A 224 11.45 14.83 -6.06
CA PHE A 224 12.63 14.72 -5.23
C PHE A 224 13.44 13.49 -5.68
N ASP A 225 14.73 13.68 -5.93
CA ASP A 225 15.65 12.59 -6.29
C ASP A 225 16.93 12.65 -5.46
N SER A 226 17.25 11.61 -4.71
CA SER A 226 18.45 11.57 -3.86
C SER A 226 18.47 12.70 -2.82
N VAL A 227 17.29 13.04 -2.28
CA VAL A 227 17.11 14.06 -1.24
C VAL A 227 17.08 13.42 0.14
N VAL A 228 17.82 14.00 1.08
CA VAL A 228 17.86 13.56 2.48
C VAL A 228 17.07 14.55 3.33
N LEU A 229 15.99 14.11 3.96
CA LEU A 229 15.26 14.89 4.96
C LEU A 229 15.79 14.49 6.33
N SER A 230 16.39 15.45 7.06
CA SER A 230 17.09 15.16 8.31
C SER A 230 16.62 16.06 9.45
N GLY A 231 16.28 15.43 10.57
CA GLY A 231 15.83 16.11 11.78
C GLY A 231 14.31 16.25 11.86
N PRO A 232 13.77 16.88 12.93
CA PRO A 232 12.33 17.00 13.17
C PRO A 232 11.69 18.08 12.28
N ILE A 233 11.85 17.94 10.96
CA ILE A 233 11.33 18.84 9.93
C ILE A 233 10.11 18.26 9.25
N THR A 234 9.31 19.12 8.62
CA THR A 234 8.16 18.70 7.81
C THR A 234 8.28 19.28 6.41
N VAL A 235 8.41 18.40 5.43
CA VAL A 235 8.30 18.72 4.00
C VAL A 235 6.89 18.40 3.56
N THR A 236 6.14 19.41 3.12
CA THR A 236 4.75 19.25 2.69
C THR A 236 4.65 19.37 1.17
N VAL A 237 4.05 18.39 0.51
CA VAL A 237 3.57 18.48 -0.88
C VAL A 237 2.07 18.74 -0.81
N ASP A 238 1.69 20.01 -0.94
CA ASP A 238 0.29 20.43 -0.87
C ASP A 238 -0.37 20.30 -2.23
N LEU A 239 -1.14 19.23 -2.42
CA LEU A 239 -1.88 18.99 -3.66
C LEU A 239 -2.87 20.11 -3.98
N ARG A 240 -3.35 20.88 -2.99
CA ARG A 240 -4.31 21.96 -3.22
C ARG A 240 -3.71 23.13 -3.99
N SER A 241 -2.42 23.38 -3.79
CA SER A 241 -1.72 24.50 -4.42
C SER A 241 -1.12 24.14 -5.78
N MET A 242 -1.04 22.84 -6.12
CA MET A 242 -0.64 22.36 -7.45
C MET A 242 -1.60 22.81 -8.56
N ASP A 243 -1.15 22.68 -9.81
CA ASP A 243 -1.91 23.11 -10.98
C ASP A 243 -3.20 22.28 -11.18
N ALA A 244 -4.33 22.85 -10.78
CA ALA A 244 -5.64 22.22 -10.91
C ALA A 244 -6.13 22.12 -12.37
N PHE A 245 -5.45 22.73 -13.33
CA PHE A 245 -5.78 22.68 -14.76
C PHE A 245 -4.87 21.74 -15.55
N ALA A 246 -3.87 21.13 -14.92
CA ALA A 246 -3.05 20.11 -15.54
C ALA A 246 -3.86 18.82 -15.77
N ASP A 247 -3.43 18.01 -16.74
CA ASP A 247 -4.05 16.71 -16.97
C ASP A 247 -3.83 15.73 -15.80
N VAL A 248 -2.68 15.85 -15.12
CA VAL A 248 -2.25 14.98 -14.02
C VAL A 248 -1.38 15.73 -13.01
N LEU A 249 -1.52 15.38 -11.72
CA LEU A 249 -0.62 15.82 -10.65
C LEU A 249 0.42 14.73 -10.37
N ASN A 250 1.69 15.02 -10.57
CA ASN A 250 2.77 14.07 -10.33
C ASN A 250 3.54 14.41 -9.05
N VAL A 251 3.63 13.44 -8.14
CA VAL A 251 4.49 13.51 -6.96
C VAL A 251 5.44 12.33 -7.00
N THR A 252 6.73 12.61 -7.19
CA THR A 252 7.74 11.55 -7.34
C THR A 252 8.85 11.69 -6.31
N LEU A 253 9.14 10.59 -5.63
CA LEU A 253 10.28 10.44 -4.73
C LEU A 253 11.15 9.29 -5.20
N ARG A 254 12.43 9.55 -5.41
CA ARG A 254 13.43 8.59 -5.87
C ARG A 254 14.65 8.68 -4.97
N HIS A 255 15.15 7.54 -4.47
CA HIS A 255 16.38 7.49 -3.67
C HIS A 255 16.37 8.43 -2.44
N CYS A 256 15.18 8.76 -1.93
CA CYS A 256 15.06 9.69 -0.81
C CYS A 256 15.28 8.98 0.53
N VAL A 257 15.87 9.70 1.48
CA VAL A 257 16.07 9.22 2.86
C VAL A 257 15.34 10.14 3.82
N LEU A 258 14.49 9.58 4.68
CA LEU A 258 13.81 10.31 5.75
C LEU A 258 14.39 9.85 7.08
N ALA A 259 15.07 10.75 7.79
CA ALA A 259 15.83 10.43 8.99
C ALA A 259 15.57 11.39 10.15
N GLY A 260 15.73 10.89 11.38
CA GLY A 260 15.76 11.73 12.59
C GLY A 260 14.46 12.47 12.89
N GLY A 261 13.30 11.83 12.69
CA GLY A 261 11.99 12.42 12.94
C GLY A 261 11.41 13.21 11.76
N ALA A 262 12.09 13.27 10.62
CA ALA A 262 11.63 14.00 9.45
C ALA A 262 10.29 13.48 8.93
N GLN A 263 9.41 14.40 8.53
CA GLN A 263 8.12 14.09 7.94
C GLN A 263 8.04 14.56 6.50
N LEU A 264 7.59 13.69 5.62
CA LEU A 264 7.09 14.05 4.30
C LEU A 264 5.57 13.94 4.30
N ARG A 265 4.86 15.03 4.10
CA ARG A 265 3.40 15.06 4.11
C ARG A 265 2.88 15.37 2.71
N ILE A 266 2.15 14.46 2.11
CA ILE A 266 1.54 14.61 0.79
C ILE A 266 0.03 14.68 0.97
N GLY A 267 -0.60 15.73 0.45
CA GLY A 267 -2.06 15.90 0.50
C GLY A 267 -2.52 17.11 1.29
N GLY A 268 -3.81 17.13 1.66
CA GLY A 268 -4.49 18.31 2.22
C GLY A 268 -5.85 18.66 1.57
N LEU A 269 -6.39 17.74 0.75
CA LEU A 269 -7.68 17.95 0.10
C LEU A 269 -8.83 17.43 0.97
N SER A 270 -9.91 18.21 1.03
CA SER A 270 -11.21 17.68 1.43
C SER A 270 -11.80 16.85 0.28
N GLU A 271 -12.77 15.97 0.57
CA GLU A 271 -13.46 15.21 -0.49
C GLU A 271 -14.05 16.11 -1.60
N SER A 272 -14.58 17.27 -1.22
CA SER A 272 -15.18 18.21 -2.18
C SER A 272 -14.16 18.90 -3.09
N THR A 273 -12.94 19.11 -2.59
CA THR A 273 -11.85 19.63 -3.42
C THR A 273 -11.25 18.52 -4.26
N ALA A 274 -11.03 17.33 -3.70
CA ALA A 274 -10.48 16.17 -4.42
C ALA A 274 -11.29 15.80 -5.68
N ARG A 275 -12.63 15.92 -5.63
CA ARG A 275 -13.50 15.72 -6.80
C ARG A 275 -13.31 16.72 -7.95
N ARG A 276 -12.69 17.86 -7.68
CA ARG A 276 -12.44 18.94 -8.65
C ARG A 276 -10.98 19.01 -9.10
N MET A 277 -10.11 18.23 -8.49
CA MET A 277 -8.70 18.16 -8.87
C MET A 277 -8.52 17.10 -9.96
N PRO A 278 -7.55 17.29 -10.87
CA PRO A 278 -7.10 16.23 -11.76
C PRO A 278 -6.51 15.07 -10.95
N HIS A 279 -6.46 13.90 -11.58
CA HIS A 279 -5.94 12.70 -10.92
C HIS A 279 -4.48 12.87 -10.48
N ALA A 280 -4.11 12.20 -9.39
CA ALA A 280 -2.77 12.28 -8.82
C ALA A 280 -2.03 10.94 -8.94
N LEU A 281 -0.75 11.03 -9.31
CA LEU A 281 0.19 9.92 -9.31
C LEU A 281 1.27 10.18 -8.27
N VAL A 282 1.23 9.44 -7.17
CA VAL A 282 2.24 9.49 -6.11
C VAL A 282 3.14 8.26 -6.24
N ASN A 283 4.37 8.45 -6.68
CA ASN A 283 5.34 7.37 -6.88
C ASN A 283 6.55 7.54 -5.95
N MET A 284 6.68 6.63 -4.99
CA MET A 284 7.77 6.59 -4.03
C MET A 284 8.62 5.34 -4.30
N THR A 285 9.83 5.53 -4.81
CA THR A 285 10.74 4.44 -5.20
C THR A 285 12.09 4.58 -4.52
N ASN A 286 12.66 3.46 -4.06
CA ASN A 286 13.95 3.48 -3.34
C ASN A 286 13.95 4.45 -2.15
N VAL A 287 12.83 4.54 -1.42
CA VAL A 287 12.72 5.41 -0.25
C VAL A 287 13.17 4.65 0.98
N THR A 288 14.07 5.24 1.75
CA THR A 288 14.56 4.68 3.01
C THR A 288 14.07 5.54 4.16
N SER A 289 13.18 4.99 4.99
CA SER A 289 12.76 5.62 6.24
C SER A 289 13.58 5.06 7.39
N LEU A 290 14.36 5.93 8.04
CA LEU A 290 15.15 5.67 9.25
C LEU A 290 14.62 6.57 10.37
N GLU A 291 13.49 6.18 10.97
CA GLU A 291 12.78 7.02 11.96
C GLU A 291 12.19 8.32 11.35
N GLY A 292 11.99 8.34 10.04
CA GLY A 292 11.22 9.36 9.33
C GLY A 292 9.84 8.86 8.92
N THR A 293 8.88 9.75 8.69
CA THR A 293 7.48 9.40 8.45
C THR A 293 6.97 9.99 7.14
N SER A 294 6.47 9.16 6.24
CA SER A 294 5.67 9.62 5.09
C SER A 294 4.20 9.64 5.49
N VAL A 295 3.50 10.75 5.27
CA VAL A 295 2.09 10.94 5.63
C VAL A 295 1.30 11.26 4.37
N LEU A 296 0.33 10.42 4.01
CA LEU A 296 -0.67 10.74 3.00
C LEU A 296 -1.92 11.23 3.73
N HIS A 297 -2.26 12.50 3.55
CA HIS A 297 -3.31 13.15 4.33
C HIS A 297 -4.47 13.68 3.50
N GLY A 298 -5.68 13.43 4.01
CA GLY A 298 -6.93 13.82 3.37
C GLY A 298 -7.26 12.93 2.16
N ALA A 299 -8.20 13.40 1.36
CA ALA A 299 -8.63 12.69 0.16
C ALA A 299 -7.61 12.89 -0.97
N MET A 300 -7.30 11.82 -1.71
CA MET A 300 -6.66 11.95 -3.02
C MET A 300 -7.73 12.28 -4.08
N PRO A 301 -7.37 12.95 -5.19
CA PRO A 301 -8.25 13.10 -6.33
C PRO A 301 -8.81 11.76 -6.83
N GLN A 302 -9.93 11.77 -7.53
CA GLN A 302 -10.48 10.53 -8.11
C GLN A 302 -9.53 9.95 -9.16
N HIS A 303 -9.60 8.63 -9.36
CA HIS A 303 -8.73 7.92 -10.30
C HIS A 303 -7.24 8.18 -10.00
N SER A 304 -6.81 8.04 -8.74
CA SER A 304 -5.42 8.31 -8.35
C SER A 304 -4.65 7.02 -8.05
N SER A 305 -3.33 7.09 -8.19
CA SER A 305 -2.40 6.00 -7.86
C SER A 305 -1.42 6.43 -6.79
N VAL A 306 -1.22 5.57 -5.80
CA VAL A 306 -0.15 5.66 -4.81
C VAL A 306 0.67 4.39 -4.87
N LEU A 307 1.94 4.54 -5.25
CA LEU A 307 2.91 3.46 -5.35
C LEU A 307 4.06 3.69 -4.37
N LEU A 308 4.37 2.67 -3.58
CA LEU A 308 5.61 2.56 -2.82
C LEU A 308 6.38 1.32 -3.28
N ALA A 309 7.57 1.51 -3.85
CA ALA A 309 8.34 0.44 -4.45
C ALA A 309 9.81 0.41 -3.99
N ASN A 310 10.39 -0.79 -3.88
CA ASN A 310 11.81 -1.01 -3.56
C ASN A 310 12.29 -0.23 -2.32
N SER A 311 11.44 -0.15 -1.30
CA SER A 311 11.62 0.79 -0.19
C SER A 311 11.82 0.04 1.13
N THR A 312 12.54 0.68 2.05
CA THR A 312 12.81 0.15 3.38
C THR A 312 12.15 1.05 4.41
N LEU A 313 11.21 0.48 5.16
CA LEU A 313 10.44 1.18 6.18
C LEU A 313 10.89 0.71 7.56
N ARG A 314 11.65 1.55 8.28
CA ARG A 314 12.11 1.26 9.64
C ARG A 314 11.44 2.17 10.66
N ALA A 315 10.78 1.55 11.63
CA ALA A 315 10.15 2.22 12.77
C ALA A 315 10.60 1.55 14.08
N THR A 316 11.32 2.29 14.91
CA THR A 316 11.80 1.88 16.25
C THR A 316 10.92 2.52 17.34
N VAL A 317 10.67 1.77 18.43
CA VAL A 317 9.90 2.23 19.60
C VAL A 317 10.77 3.04 20.56
N ASP A 318 12.08 2.79 20.59
CA ASP A 318 13.02 3.45 21.49
C ASP A 318 13.86 4.48 20.73
N GLY A 319 13.80 5.75 21.13
CA GLY A 319 14.66 6.83 20.63
C GLY A 319 14.04 7.81 19.62
N SER A 320 12.80 7.58 19.15
CA SER A 320 12.19 8.48 18.14
C SER A 320 12.00 9.90 18.69
N GLN A 321 12.63 10.90 18.05
CA GLN A 321 12.32 12.31 18.27
C GLN A 321 10.93 12.60 17.69
N TYR A 322 9.99 12.93 18.58
CA TYR A 322 8.57 13.03 18.26
C TYR A 322 8.26 14.34 17.53
N VAL A 323 7.66 14.25 16.35
CA VAL A 323 6.91 15.35 15.74
C VAL A 323 5.46 14.89 15.61
N PRO A 324 4.46 15.59 16.17
CA PRO A 324 3.06 15.16 16.11
C PRO A 324 2.58 15.00 14.66
N THR A 325 2.15 13.80 14.28
CA THR A 325 1.74 13.45 12.91
C THR A 325 0.28 13.85 12.58
N ALA A 326 -0.59 13.99 13.59
CA ALA A 326 -1.93 14.57 13.46
C ALA A 326 -2.53 15.00 14.83
N ARG A 327 -3.60 15.81 14.81
CA ARG A 327 -4.36 16.19 16.02
C ARG A 327 -4.96 14.94 16.66
N GLY A 328 -4.59 14.66 17.92
CA GLY A 328 -5.10 13.52 18.70
C GLY A 328 -4.16 12.31 18.81
N LEU A 329 -3.01 12.31 18.12
CA LEU A 329 -2.05 11.19 18.17
C LEU A 329 -1.02 11.26 19.30
N ALA A 330 -1.14 12.24 20.22
CA ALA A 330 -0.22 12.47 21.34
C ALA A 330 0.02 11.24 22.27
N GLY A 331 -0.81 10.20 22.17
CA GLY A 331 -0.71 8.98 22.97
C GLY A 331 0.03 7.80 22.32
N PHE A 332 0.34 7.82 21.02
CA PHE A 332 1.01 6.68 20.37
C PHE A 332 2.54 6.84 20.39
N ARG A 333 3.23 5.96 21.15
CA ARG A 333 4.70 5.90 21.27
C ARG A 333 5.41 5.34 20.02
N TYR A 334 4.80 5.40 18.84
CA TYR A 334 5.28 4.74 17.62
C TYR A 334 5.44 5.76 16.48
N GLY A 335 6.69 6.01 16.04
CA GLY A 335 6.96 6.72 14.79
C GLY A 335 6.68 5.82 13.59
N SER A 336 5.49 5.88 13.01
CA SER A 336 5.12 5.04 11.87
C SER A 336 5.78 5.53 10.58
N ALA A 337 6.57 4.69 9.91
CA ALA A 337 7.27 5.07 8.67
C ALA A 337 6.35 5.52 7.51
N LEU A 338 5.11 5.05 7.48
CA LEU A 338 4.06 5.47 6.54
C LEU A 338 2.74 5.59 7.30
N VAL A 339 2.05 6.73 7.16
CA VAL A 339 0.75 7.02 7.77
C VAL A 339 -0.23 7.39 6.67
N LEU A 340 -1.42 6.78 6.66
CA LEU A 340 -2.55 7.27 5.87
C LEU A 340 -3.58 7.87 6.83
N ASP A 341 -3.91 9.14 6.61
CA ASP A 341 -4.78 9.91 7.49
C ASP A 341 -5.76 10.75 6.67
N GLY A 342 -6.87 10.14 6.24
CA GLY A 342 -7.89 10.81 5.44
C GLY A 342 -8.80 9.83 4.75
#